data_AF-A0A7J7KV93-F1
#
_entry.id   AF-A0A7J7KV93-F1
#
_cell.length_a   1.000
_cell.length_b   1.000
_cell.length_c   1.000
_cell.angle_alpha   90.00
_cell.angle_beta   90.00
_cell.angle_gamma   90.00
#
_symmetry.space_group_name_H-M   'P 1'
#
loop_
_entity.id
_entity.type
_entity.pdbx_description
1 polymer ?
#
loop_
_entity_poly.entity_id
_entity_poly.type
_entity_poly.pdbx_seq_one_letter_code
_entity_poly.pdbx_strand_id
1 'polypeptide(L)'
;MQNSTSIGIRTSFAHRVREHMRFSTKISATVKGKLSLGARIVQGGGMQKLYSQQFSVEEGEKLSKAYQCSLSTTAGPIAGLLFVSTHKVAFCSERSLRLPSPLENWLEHLTRF
;
A
#
# COMPACT_ATOMS: atom_id res chain seq x y z
N MET A 1 39.81 -44.93 10.17
CA MET A 1 38.78 -44.89 9.12
C MET A 1 37.87 -43.68 9.40
N GLN A 2 37.58 -42.91 8.36
CA GLN A 2 36.92 -41.58 8.31
C GLN A 2 35.48 -41.61 8.91
N ASN A 3 34.84 -40.55 9.43
CA ASN A 3 34.38 -39.35 8.68
C ASN A 3 33.85 -38.21 9.59
N SER A 4 34.49 -37.04 9.50
CA SER A 4 33.96 -35.74 9.02
C SER A 4 32.53 -35.22 9.34
N THR A 5 32.51 -34.12 10.12
CA THR A 5 32.03 -32.75 9.74
C THR A 5 30.58 -32.27 10.04
N SER A 6 30.51 -31.34 11.00
CA SER A 6 29.68 -30.11 11.11
C SER A 6 28.18 -30.14 10.77
N ILE A 7 27.35 -30.24 11.83
CA ILE A 7 25.89 -29.99 11.81
C ILE A 7 25.56 -28.55 12.28
N GLY A 8 26.44 -27.57 12.02
CA GLY A 8 26.27 -26.19 12.51
C GLY A 8 25.87 -25.13 11.48
N ILE A 9 25.89 -25.43 10.18
CA ILE A 9 25.95 -24.39 9.13
C ILE A 9 24.62 -24.20 8.35
N ARG A 10 23.66 -25.13 8.45
CA ARG A 10 22.45 -25.10 7.59
C ARG A 10 21.25 -24.26 8.08
N THR A 11 21.25 -23.74 9.30
CA THR A 11 20.12 -22.95 9.82
C THR A 11 20.32 -21.44 9.71
N SER A 12 21.56 -20.96 9.81
CA SER A 12 21.92 -19.53 9.76
C SER A 12 21.70 -18.91 8.37
N PHE A 13 22.11 -19.62 7.31
CA PHE A 13 21.90 -19.15 5.94
C PHE A 13 20.42 -19.15 5.55
N ALA A 14 19.68 -20.19 5.92
CA ALA A 14 18.25 -20.27 5.64
C ALA A 14 17.45 -19.18 6.37
N HIS A 15 17.82 -18.82 7.61
CA HIS A 15 17.20 -17.72 8.34
C HIS A 15 17.54 -16.36 7.72
N ARG A 16 18.81 -16.13 7.35
CA ARG A 16 19.24 -14.91 6.65
C ARG A 16 18.60 -14.76 5.26
N VAL A 17 18.48 -15.84 4.49
CA VAL A 17 17.80 -15.84 3.19
C VAL A 17 16.29 -15.62 3.35
N ARG A 18 15.66 -16.20 4.38
CA ARG A 18 14.24 -15.97 4.68
C ARG A 18 13.98 -14.52 5.09
N GLU A 19 14.83 -13.94 5.94
CA GLU A 19 14.80 -12.51 6.28
C GLU A 19 15.01 -11.67 5.02
N HIS A 20 16.05 -11.97 4.22
CA HIS A 20 16.33 -11.26 2.96
C HIS A 20 15.16 -11.34 1.98
N MET A 21 14.49 -12.48 1.85
CA MET A 21 13.31 -12.64 1.00
C MET A 21 12.10 -11.86 1.52
N ARG A 22 11.90 -11.81 2.84
CA ARG A 22 10.84 -11.04 3.51
C ARG A 22 11.07 -9.53 3.37
N PHE A 23 12.33 -9.09 3.38
CA PHE A 23 12.72 -7.73 3.03
C PHE A 23 12.55 -7.47 1.53
N SER A 24 12.96 -8.39 0.65
CA SER A 24 12.78 -8.26 -0.81
C SER A 24 11.32 -8.13 -1.21
N THR A 25 10.38 -8.85 -0.57
CA THR A 25 8.94 -8.71 -0.84
C THR A 25 8.39 -7.37 -0.35
N LYS A 26 8.82 -6.91 0.83
CA LYS A 26 8.47 -5.57 1.35
C LYS A 26 9.02 -4.45 0.46
N ILE A 27 10.28 -4.57 0.04
CA ILE A 27 10.94 -3.63 -0.89
C ILE A 27 10.21 -3.64 -2.22
N SER A 28 9.88 -4.82 -2.78
CA SER A 28 9.13 -4.92 -4.04
C SER A 28 7.74 -4.27 -3.93
N ALA A 29 7.01 -4.49 -2.84
CA ALA A 29 5.71 -3.87 -2.61
C ALA A 29 5.81 -2.34 -2.45
N THR A 30 6.79 -1.85 -1.69
CA THR A 30 7.04 -0.41 -1.50
C THR A 30 7.49 0.28 -2.78
N VAL A 31 8.40 -0.34 -3.54
CA VAL A 31 8.90 0.18 -4.82
C VAL A 31 7.79 0.16 -5.87
N LYS A 32 6.97 -0.89 -5.94
CA LYS A 32 5.78 -0.93 -6.80
C LYS A 32 4.79 0.17 -6.44
N GLY A 33 4.49 0.37 -5.16
CA GLY A 33 3.61 1.45 -4.68
C GLY A 33 4.09 2.82 -5.15
N LYS A 34 5.35 3.15 -4.86
CA LYS A 34 5.98 4.44 -5.22
C LYS A 34 6.09 4.65 -6.73
N LEU A 35 6.54 3.63 -7.48
CA LEU A 35 6.62 3.70 -8.94
C LEU A 35 5.23 3.85 -9.57
N SER A 36 4.21 3.17 -9.04
CA SER A 36 2.84 3.30 -9.53
C SER A 36 2.27 4.70 -9.28
N LEU A 37 2.57 5.32 -8.13
CA LEU A 37 2.11 6.67 -7.84
C LEU A 37 2.81 7.70 -8.75
N GLY A 38 4.13 7.58 -8.92
CA GLY A 38 4.89 8.42 -9.83
C GLY A 38 4.38 8.31 -11.27
N ALA A 39 4.11 7.08 -11.74
CA ALA A 39 3.52 6.84 -13.06
C ALA A 39 2.12 7.46 -13.18
N ARG A 40 1.27 7.31 -12.16
CA ARG A 40 -0.09 7.90 -12.15
C ARG A 40 -0.06 9.44 -12.16
N ILE A 41 0.91 10.07 -11.49
CA ILE A 41 1.05 11.54 -11.54
C ILE A 41 1.48 11.98 -12.94
N VAL A 42 2.44 11.29 -13.56
CA VAL A 42 2.92 11.61 -14.92
C VAL A 42 1.83 11.37 -15.96
N GLN A 43 1.24 10.18 -16.00
CA GLN A 43 0.16 9.81 -16.92
C GLN A 43 -1.11 10.62 -16.68
N GLY A 44 -1.40 10.90 -15.41
CA GLY A 44 -2.52 11.71 -14.97
C GLY A 44 -2.37 13.17 -15.36
N GLY A 45 -1.17 13.69 -15.63
CA GLY A 45 -0.97 15.12 -15.95
C GLY A 45 -0.88 16.00 -14.71
N GLY A 46 -0.32 15.48 -13.61
CA GLY A 46 -0.08 16.21 -12.37
C GLY A 46 -1.12 15.94 -11.26
N MET A 47 -0.90 16.57 -10.10
CA MET A 47 -1.72 16.35 -8.91
C MET A 47 -3.17 16.80 -9.06
N GLN A 48 -3.42 17.87 -9.82
CA GLN A 48 -4.78 18.37 -10.02
C GLN A 48 -5.66 17.36 -10.75
N LYS A 49 -5.15 16.76 -11.82
CA LYS A 49 -5.91 15.77 -12.57
C LYS A 49 -6.02 14.43 -11.83
N LEU A 50 -4.99 14.05 -11.06
CA LEU A 50 -5.09 12.90 -10.15
C LEU A 50 -6.20 13.12 -9.10
N TYR A 51 -6.28 14.33 -8.52
CA TYR A 51 -7.33 14.70 -7.58
C TYR A 51 -8.72 14.57 -8.21
N SER A 52 -8.94 15.16 -9.39
CA SER A 52 -10.21 15.06 -10.12
C SER A 52 -10.59 13.65 -10.56
N GLN A 53 -9.62 12.75 -10.72
CA GLN A 53 -9.88 11.34 -11.03
C GLN A 53 -10.26 10.50 -9.79
N GLN A 54 -9.89 10.94 -8.59
CA GLN A 54 -10.15 10.20 -7.35
C GLN A 54 -11.33 10.77 -6.56
N PHE A 55 -11.62 12.06 -6.72
CA PHE A 55 -12.65 12.76 -5.98
C PHE A 55 -13.51 13.60 -6.93
N SER A 56 -14.81 13.67 -6.64
CA SER A 56 -15.72 14.59 -7.33
C SER A 56 -15.33 16.02 -7.02
N VAL A 57 -15.12 16.83 -8.06
CA VAL A 57 -14.74 18.24 -7.94
C VAL A 57 -15.99 19.10 -8.15
N GLU A 58 -16.26 19.98 -7.19
CA GLU A 58 -17.38 20.91 -7.24
C GLU A 58 -17.07 22.13 -8.14
N GLU A 59 -18.11 22.82 -8.61
CA GLU A 59 -17.93 24.03 -9.42
C GLU A 59 -17.16 25.10 -8.63
N GLY A 60 -16.11 25.66 -9.22
CA GLY A 60 -15.23 26.62 -8.55
C GLY A 60 -14.21 26.00 -7.59
N GLU A 61 -14.26 24.70 -7.35
CA GLU A 61 -13.29 24.01 -6.49
C GLU A 61 -11.91 23.94 -7.15
N LYS A 62 -10.90 24.44 -6.43
CA LYS A 62 -9.49 24.42 -6.84
C LYS A 62 -8.64 23.66 -5.84
N LEU A 63 -7.80 22.76 -6.35
CA LEU A 63 -6.77 22.10 -5.56
C LEU A 63 -5.67 23.13 -5.21
N SER A 64 -5.37 23.28 -3.93
CA SER A 64 -4.31 24.19 -3.44
C SER A 64 -2.99 23.44 -3.23
N LYS A 65 -3.00 22.34 -2.46
CA LYS A 65 -1.80 21.60 -2.11
C LYS A 65 -2.04 20.10 -2.04
N ALA A 66 -0.96 19.34 -2.22
CA ALA A 66 -0.93 17.90 -2.00
C ALA A 66 0.30 17.54 -1.15
N TYR A 67 0.12 16.67 -0.17
CA TYR A 67 1.15 16.26 0.77
C TYR A 67 1.22 14.75 0.90
N GLN A 68 2.44 14.21 1.01
CA GLN A 68 2.58 12.83 1.50
C GLN A 68 2.22 12.78 2.98
N CYS A 69 1.37 11.84 3.36
CA CYS A 69 0.93 11.67 4.74
C CYS A 69 0.63 10.20 5.06
N SER A 70 0.50 9.91 6.35
CA SER A 70 0.08 8.59 6.84
C SER A 70 -1.16 8.75 7.71
N LEU A 71 -2.23 8.02 7.40
CA LEU A 71 -3.44 7.97 8.20
C LEU A 71 -3.29 6.90 9.29
N SER A 72 -3.40 7.29 10.56
CA SER A 72 -3.35 6.35 11.67
C SER A 72 -4.65 5.56 11.77
N THR A 73 -4.56 4.23 11.82
CA THR A 73 -5.71 3.34 12.03
C THR A 73 -5.38 2.32 13.12
N THR A 74 -6.40 1.62 13.63
CA THR A 74 -6.22 0.54 14.61
C THR A 74 -5.44 -0.65 14.07
N ALA A 75 -5.45 -0.88 12.75
CA ALA A 75 -4.64 -1.88 12.07
C ALA A 75 -3.23 -1.38 11.71
N GLY A 76 -2.90 -0.13 12.06
CA GLY A 76 -1.62 0.52 11.77
C GLY A 76 -1.72 1.70 10.79
N PRO A 77 -0.61 2.38 10.51
CA PRO A 77 -0.58 3.54 9.62
C PRO A 77 -0.77 3.13 8.15
N ILE A 78 -1.53 3.93 7.40
CA ILE A 78 -1.76 3.78 5.95
C ILE A 78 -1.13 4.97 5.23
N ALA A 79 -0.09 4.71 4.42
CA ALA A 79 0.55 5.74 3.60
C ALA A 79 -0.37 6.21 2.45
N GLY A 80 -0.35 7.51 2.17
CA GLY A 80 -1.20 8.13 1.16
C GLY A 80 -0.82 9.56 0.84
N LEU A 81 -1.66 10.19 0.03
CA LEU A 81 -1.63 11.60 -0.29
C LEU A 81 -2.82 12.31 0.38
N LEU A 82 -2.53 13.44 1.00
CA LEU A 82 -3.52 14.41 1.48
C LEU A 82 -3.64 15.54 0.46
N PHE A 83 -4.83 15.71 -0.08
CA PHE A 83 -5.18 16.82 -0.95
C PHE A 83 -5.93 17.87 -0.15
N VAL A 84 -5.51 19.13 -0.29
CA VAL A 84 -6.21 20.28 0.28
C VAL A 84 -6.70 21.11 -0.89
N SER A 85 -8.01 21.15 -1.08
CA SER A 85 -8.68 22.06 -1.99
C SER A 85 -9.25 23.26 -1.22
N THR A 86 -9.81 24.20 -1.97
CA THR A 86 -10.58 25.33 -1.41
C THR A 86 -11.87 24.91 -0.70
N HIS A 87 -12.36 23.68 -0.96
CA HIS A 87 -13.64 23.20 -0.42
C HIS A 87 -13.47 22.04 0.57
N LYS A 88 -12.45 21.19 0.39
CA LYS A 88 -12.30 19.98 1.19
C LYS A 88 -10.87 19.52 1.34
N VAL A 89 -10.69 18.65 2.33
CA VAL A 89 -9.48 17.87 2.54
C VAL A 89 -9.80 16.41 2.23
N ALA A 90 -9.02 15.80 1.34
CA ALA A 90 -9.26 14.44 0.87
C ALA A 90 -8.01 13.57 1.01
N PHE A 91 -8.16 12.32 1.44
CA PHE A 91 -7.07 11.37 1.60
C PHE A 91 -7.18 10.24 0.57
N CYS A 92 -6.09 9.94 -0.14
CA CYS A 92 -5.98 8.82 -1.08
C CYS A 92 -4.83 7.91 -0.65
N SER A 93 -5.10 6.64 -0.35
CA SER A 93 -4.06 5.68 -0.01
C SER A 93 -3.20 5.30 -1.24
N GLU A 94 -1.90 5.06 -1.03
CA GLU A 94 -1.00 4.59 -2.11
C GLU A 94 -1.26 3.13 -2.51
N ARG A 95 -1.91 2.38 -1.62
CA ARG A 95 -2.31 0.98 -1.82
C ARG A 95 -3.83 0.87 -1.83
N SER A 96 -4.37 -0.03 -2.66
CA SER A 96 -5.78 -0.38 -2.59
C SER A 96 -6.07 -1.06 -1.26
N LEU A 97 -7.05 -0.53 -0.54
CA LEU A 97 -7.60 -1.18 0.64
C LEU A 97 -8.68 -2.14 0.17
N ARG A 98 -8.45 -3.45 0.36
CA ARG A 98 -9.50 -4.44 0.17
C ARG A 98 -10.40 -4.37 1.40
N LEU A 99 -11.53 -3.69 1.26
CA LEU A 99 -12.63 -3.81 2.20
C LEU A 99 -13.35 -5.13 1.86
N PRO A 100 -13.47 -6.09 2.79
CA PRO A 100 -14.35 -7.22 2.55
C PRO A 100 -15.74 -6.65 2.28
N SER A 101 -16.32 -7.03 1.15
CA SER A 101 -17.69 -6.61 0.85
C SER A 101 -18.63 -7.20 1.90
N PRO A 102 -19.75 -6.55 2.26
CA PRO A 102 -20.71 -7.14 3.20
C PRO A 102 -21.15 -8.55 2.77
N LEU A 103 -21.21 -8.79 1.45
CA LEU A 103 -21.56 -10.08 0.87
C LEU A 103 -20.54 -11.19 1.18
N GLU A 104 -19.26 -10.85 1.26
CA GLU A 104 -18.16 -11.78 1.55
C GLU A 104 -18.25 -12.33 2.99
N ASN A 105 -18.81 -11.55 3.92
CA ASN A 105 -19.07 -12.01 5.30
C ASN A 105 -20.31 -12.92 5.43
N TRP A 106 -21.30 -12.80 4.54
CA TRP A 106 -22.52 -13.61 4.61
C TRP A 106 -22.32 -15.02 4.05
N LEU A 107 -21.48 -15.17 3.01
CA LEU A 107 -21.18 -16.47 2.41
C LEU A 107 -20.39 -17.40 3.36
N GLU A 108 -19.54 -16.85 4.22
CA GLU A 108 -18.85 -17.60 5.27
C GLU A 108 -19.80 -18.14 6.35
N HIS A 109 -20.93 -17.46 6.61
CA HIS A 109 -21.94 -17.94 7.56
C HIS A 109 -22.89 -18.98 6.96
N LEU A 110 -23.20 -18.90 5.66
CA LEU A 110 -24.13 -19.82 5.01
C LEU A 110 -23.51 -21.14 4.55
N THR A 111 -22.18 -21.24 4.52
CA THR A 111 -21.45 -22.49 4.17
C THR A 111 -21.17 -23.36 5.40
N ARG A 112 -21.67 -22.96 6.58
CA ARG A 112 -21.45 -23.66 7.86
C ARG A 112 -22.63 -24.51 8.33
N PHE A 113 -23.60 -24.77 7.45
CA PHE A 113 -24.71 -25.70 7.66
C PHE A 113 -24.80 -26.70 6.51
#